data_AF-A0A373WS72-F1
#
_entry.id   AF-A0A373WS72-F1
#
_cell.length_a   1.000
_cell.length_b   1.000
_cell.length_c   1.000
_cell.angle_alpha   90.00
_cell.angle_beta   90.00
_cell.angle_gamma   90.00
#
_symmetry.space_group_name_H-M   'P 1'
#
loop_
_entity.id
_entity.type
_entity.pdbx_description
1 polymer ?
#
loop_
_entity_poly.entity_id
_entity_poly.type
_entity_poly.pdbx_seq_one_letter_code
_entity_poly.pdbx_strand_id
1 'polypeptide(L)'
;MSYSCSVPILMIFFNRPDSFKQVFEKVREAKPKTLILAQDGPRNKSDIPGIEACRKVVENIDWECNVIREYSEVNLGCGVRPKSAIDFALERFESVIILEDDCVPSPTFFPYCEELLERYKDDDRIAYISGLNHFETWDCGNYDYFFSKSAAIWGWATWKRAWSRFYDYSVKGINDEYRLKLYKQQVGNDYVADIRITSLIKANNAAKNGEKLSYWDTQWGFAEYTQNMLAIVPRVNQICNIGAGVDSTHAQNVKTTKYIKYKNMLFMPTHEFDFPLKHPDFCACDMDYHNLVYRCVSGNAIKCTLRKIKHWLGR
;
A
#
# COMPACT_ATOMS: atom_id res chain seq x y z
N MET A 1 -1.54 7.12 29.56
CA MET A 1 -0.51 6.14 29.17
C MET A 1 -0.06 6.52 27.75
N SER A 2 1.24 6.50 27.45
CA SER A 2 1.70 6.68 26.07
C SER A 2 1.22 5.52 25.20
N TYR A 3 0.77 5.80 23.98
CA TYR A 3 0.36 4.79 23.00
C TYR A 3 1.49 3.76 22.76
N SER A 4 1.12 2.48 22.57
CA SER A 4 2.02 1.41 22.14
C SER A 4 1.23 0.47 21.24
N CYS A 5 1.68 0.33 19.98
CA CYS A 5 0.99 -0.47 18.98
C CYS A 5 1.09 -1.97 19.30
N SER A 6 -0.06 -2.66 19.38
CA SER A 6 -0.11 -4.11 19.61
C SER A 6 0.04 -4.92 18.33
N VAL A 7 -0.25 -4.32 17.16
CA VAL A 7 -0.13 -4.97 15.86
C VAL A 7 1.33 -5.01 15.41
N PRO A 8 1.84 -6.15 14.90
CA PRO A 8 3.17 -6.22 14.31
C PRO A 8 3.33 -5.23 13.15
N ILE A 9 4.48 -4.54 13.12
CA ILE A 9 4.84 -3.63 12.03
C ILE A 9 5.93 -4.29 11.18
N LEU A 10 5.65 -4.49 9.89
CA LEU A 10 6.60 -4.90 8.87
C LEU A 10 7.12 -3.68 8.12
N MET A 11 8.43 -3.47 8.19
CA MET A 11 9.14 -2.48 7.38
C MET A 11 9.87 -3.19 6.24
N ILE A 12 9.54 -2.84 4.99
CA ILE A 12 10.19 -3.34 3.79
C ILE A 12 11.08 -2.24 3.23
N PHE A 13 12.38 -2.49 3.14
CA PHE A 13 13.34 -1.45 2.76
C PHE A 13 14.54 -2.00 2.00
N PHE A 14 15.33 -1.11 1.41
CA PHE A 14 16.52 -1.49 0.65
C PHE A 14 17.76 -0.69 1.05
N ASN A 15 18.05 0.42 0.37
CA ASN A 15 19.33 1.12 0.47
C ASN A 15 19.19 2.66 0.51
N ARG A 16 18.01 3.18 0.88
CA ARG A 16 17.70 4.62 0.96
C ARG A 16 17.64 5.11 2.43
N PRO A 17 18.78 5.36 3.10
CA PRO A 17 18.81 5.62 4.54
C PRO A 17 18.05 6.90 4.95
N ASP A 18 18.06 7.95 4.13
CA ASP A 18 17.47 9.24 4.49
C ASP A 18 15.93 9.21 4.52
N SER A 19 15.29 8.54 3.55
CA SER A 19 13.85 8.33 3.55
C SER A 19 13.47 7.30 4.62
N PHE A 20 14.23 6.20 4.70
CA PHE A 20 13.99 5.14 5.68
C PHE A 20 14.04 5.66 7.12
N LYS A 21 14.99 6.55 7.43
CA LYS A 21 15.08 7.20 8.73
C LYS A 21 13.79 7.95 9.07
N GLN A 22 13.25 8.74 8.15
CA GLN A 22 12.01 9.51 8.40
C GLN A 22 10.82 8.58 8.69
N VAL A 23 10.71 7.45 7.99
CA VAL A 23 9.66 6.45 8.27
C VAL A 23 9.90 5.79 9.63
N PHE A 24 11.15 5.40 9.92
CA PHE A 24 11.49 4.72 11.17
C PHE A 24 11.27 5.58 12.42
N GLU A 25 11.53 6.89 12.35
CA GLU A 25 11.22 7.80 13.48
C GLU A 25 9.74 7.73 13.89
N LYS A 26 8.82 7.63 12.92
CA LYS A 26 7.39 7.45 13.21
C LYS A 26 7.04 6.08 13.77
N VAL A 27 7.73 5.03 13.33
CA VAL A 27 7.60 3.69 13.94
C VAL A 27 8.14 3.68 15.37
N ARG A 28 9.23 4.40 15.65
CA ARG A 28 9.79 4.57 17.00
C ARG A 28 8.82 5.31 17.92
N GLU A 29 8.16 6.35 17.44
CA GLU A 29 7.10 7.06 18.19
C GLU A 29 5.94 6.12 18.58
N ALA A 30 5.56 5.19 17.69
CA ALA A 30 4.48 4.24 17.91
C ALA A 30 4.83 3.06 18.85
N LYS A 31 6.13 2.85 19.12
CA LYS A 31 6.65 1.81 20.03
C LYS A 31 5.95 0.46 19.88
N PRO A 32 5.96 -0.17 18.68
CA PRO A 32 5.31 -1.44 18.47
C PRO A 32 5.94 -2.52 19.35
N LYS A 33 5.10 -3.44 19.84
CA LYS A 33 5.59 -4.62 20.59
C LYS A 33 6.37 -5.60 19.73
N THR A 34 6.08 -5.63 18.43
CA THR A 34 6.80 -6.46 17.45
C THR A 34 7.15 -5.64 16.22
N LEU A 35 8.43 -5.65 15.84
CA LEU A 35 8.95 -5.00 14.65
C LEU A 35 9.64 -6.02 13.75
N ILE A 36 9.20 -6.12 12.50
CA ILE A 36 9.77 -6.99 11.48
C ILE A 36 10.51 -6.12 10.47
N LEU A 37 11.82 -6.35 10.33
CA LEU A 37 12.72 -5.59 9.47
C LEU A 37 13.09 -6.46 8.27
N ALA A 38 12.47 -6.19 7.12
CA ALA A 38 12.68 -6.91 5.88
C ALA A 38 13.52 -6.09 4.88
N GLN A 39 14.83 -6.34 4.83
CA GLN A 39 15.75 -5.63 3.93
C GLN A 39 16.11 -6.47 2.69
N ASP A 40 16.04 -5.90 1.48
CA ASP A 40 16.52 -6.57 0.26
C ASP A 40 18.06 -6.61 0.18
N GLY A 41 18.60 -7.58 -0.55
CA GLY A 41 20.03 -7.73 -0.76
C GLY A 41 20.59 -6.84 -1.89
N PRO A 42 21.91 -6.66 -1.95
CA PRO A 42 22.56 -5.78 -2.93
C PRO A 42 22.37 -6.29 -4.37
N ARG A 43 22.11 -5.37 -5.32
CA ARG A 43 22.15 -5.70 -6.76
C ARG A 43 23.60 -5.82 -7.23
N ASN A 44 24.46 -5.01 -6.64
CA ASN A 44 25.90 -5.03 -6.82
C ASN A 44 26.59 -4.35 -5.62
N LYS A 45 27.93 -4.28 -5.61
CA LYS A 45 28.70 -3.75 -4.47
C LYS A 45 28.41 -2.28 -4.13
N SER A 46 27.90 -1.47 -5.06
CA SER A 46 27.58 -0.06 -4.79
C SER A 46 26.36 0.13 -3.88
N ASP A 47 25.50 -0.89 -3.73
CA ASP A 47 24.36 -0.83 -2.83
C ASP A 47 24.74 -1.06 -1.35
N ILE A 48 25.89 -1.70 -1.09
CA ILE A 48 26.32 -2.12 0.25
C ILE A 48 26.37 -0.95 1.24
N PRO A 49 26.97 0.22 0.92
CA PRO A 49 27.00 1.34 1.86
C PRO A 49 25.60 1.82 2.27
N GLY A 50 24.66 1.89 1.33
CA GLY A 50 23.27 2.30 1.61
C GLY A 50 22.50 1.27 2.44
N ILE A 51 22.74 -0.02 2.19
CA ILE A 51 22.19 -1.14 2.98
C ILE A 51 22.66 -1.06 4.43
N GLU A 52 23.96 -0.92 4.65
CA GLU A 52 24.54 -0.82 6.00
C GLU A 52 24.10 0.46 6.71
N ALA A 53 23.95 1.57 5.99
CA ALA A 53 23.40 2.80 6.55
C ALA A 53 21.94 2.62 7.01
N CYS A 54 21.10 1.91 6.25
CA CYS A 54 19.74 1.59 6.69
C CYS A 54 19.73 0.69 7.93
N ARG A 55 20.63 -0.29 8.03
CA ARG A 55 20.75 -1.15 9.22
C ARG A 55 21.10 -0.35 10.47
N LYS A 56 21.99 0.65 10.34
CA LYS A 56 22.34 1.57 11.43
C LYS A 56 21.15 2.39 11.92
N VAL A 57 20.23 2.79 11.03
CA VAL A 57 19.00 3.52 11.43
C VAL A 57 18.16 2.72 12.43
N VAL A 58 18.11 1.39 12.29
CA VAL A 58 17.31 0.47 13.11
C VAL A 58 18.14 -0.39 14.07
N GLU A 59 19.41 -0.01 14.30
CA GLU A 59 20.33 -0.72 15.17
C GLU A 59 19.92 -0.57 16.65
N ASN A 60 19.57 0.64 17.05
CA ASN A 60 19.19 0.96 18.42
C ASN A 60 17.66 1.07 18.56
N ILE A 61 17.06 0.05 19.16
CA ILE A 61 15.64 0.00 19.53
C ILE A 61 15.57 0.26 21.04
N ASP A 62 15.15 1.48 21.42
CA ASP A 62 15.18 2.00 22.78
C ASP A 62 13.86 1.80 23.55
N TRP A 63 13.01 0.86 23.11
CA TRP A 63 11.78 0.45 23.77
C TRP A 63 11.66 -1.08 23.81
N GLU A 64 10.77 -1.60 24.67
CA GLU A 64 10.49 -3.04 24.74
C GLU A 64 9.84 -3.51 23.43
N CYS A 65 10.59 -4.28 22.65
CA CYS A 65 10.20 -4.69 21.30
C CYS A 65 10.80 -6.05 20.93
N ASN A 66 9.96 -6.95 20.45
CA ASN A 66 10.41 -8.15 19.76
C ASN A 66 10.83 -7.80 18.33
N VAL A 67 12.14 -7.76 18.07
CA VAL A 67 12.68 -7.37 16.76
C VAL A 67 13.05 -8.61 15.94
N ILE A 68 12.35 -8.80 14.82
CA ILE A 68 12.60 -9.88 13.88
C ILE A 68 13.30 -9.30 12.65
N ARG A 69 14.53 -9.75 12.38
CA ARG A 69 15.33 -9.30 11.24
C ARG A 69 15.32 -10.36 10.16
N GLU A 70 14.84 -10.00 8.98
CA GLU A 70 14.79 -10.86 7.81
C GLU A 70 15.53 -10.12 6.69
N TYR A 71 16.83 -10.36 6.56
CA TYR A 71 17.69 -9.66 5.61
C TYR A 71 18.10 -10.63 4.50
N SER A 72 17.81 -10.26 3.25
CA SER A 72 18.19 -11.08 2.10
C SER A 72 19.65 -10.86 1.74
N GLU A 73 20.39 -11.94 1.48
CA GLU A 73 21.76 -11.88 0.96
C GLU A 73 21.81 -11.51 -0.53
N VAL A 74 20.72 -11.76 -1.25
CA VAL A 74 20.60 -11.52 -2.70
C VAL A 74 19.50 -10.49 -2.98
N ASN A 75 19.64 -9.73 -4.06
CA ASN A 75 18.56 -8.85 -4.48
C ASN A 75 17.37 -9.64 -5.03
N LEU A 76 16.25 -9.65 -4.33
CA LEU A 76 14.99 -10.27 -4.75
C LEU A 76 14.15 -9.33 -5.61
N GLY A 77 14.37 -8.01 -5.49
CA GLY A 77 13.74 -6.97 -6.31
C GLY A 77 12.30 -6.65 -5.89
N CYS A 78 11.75 -5.59 -6.46
CA CYS A 78 10.48 -5.00 -6.03
C CYS A 78 9.23 -5.89 -6.22
N GLY A 79 9.32 -7.01 -6.93
CA GLY A 79 8.22 -7.99 -7.00
C GLY A 79 8.31 -9.03 -5.89
N VAL A 80 9.39 -9.81 -5.88
CA VAL A 80 9.53 -10.96 -4.98
C VAL A 80 9.80 -10.51 -3.55
N ARG A 81 10.53 -9.40 -3.35
CA ARG A 81 10.91 -8.95 -2.01
C ARG A 81 9.70 -8.57 -1.16
N PRO A 82 8.79 -7.67 -1.59
CA PRO A 82 7.64 -7.33 -0.76
C PRO A 82 6.74 -8.54 -0.51
N LYS A 83 6.48 -9.35 -1.54
CA LYS A 83 5.70 -10.59 -1.43
C LYS A 83 6.25 -11.52 -0.35
N SER A 84 7.54 -11.86 -0.42
CA SER A 84 8.16 -12.77 0.54
C SER A 84 8.20 -12.22 1.96
N ALA A 85 8.39 -10.91 2.13
CA ALA A 85 8.33 -10.26 3.43
C ALA A 85 6.93 -10.29 4.06
N ILE A 86 5.88 -10.04 3.25
CA ILE A 86 4.48 -10.09 3.68
C ILE A 86 4.09 -11.52 4.07
N ASP A 87 4.45 -12.51 3.24
CA ASP A 87 4.24 -13.92 3.56
C ASP A 87 4.91 -14.30 4.88
N PHE A 88 6.20 -13.93 5.04
CA PHE A 88 6.96 -14.21 6.25
C PHE A 88 6.30 -13.63 7.51
N ALA A 89 5.75 -12.42 7.43
CA ALA A 89 5.01 -11.81 8.53
C ALA A 89 3.70 -12.56 8.80
N LEU A 90 2.89 -12.81 7.78
CA LEU A 90 1.55 -13.40 7.94
C LEU A 90 1.56 -14.92 8.19
N GLU A 91 2.68 -15.60 7.97
CA GLU A 91 2.89 -16.95 8.50
C GLU A 91 2.91 -16.98 10.02
N ARG A 92 3.36 -15.89 10.67
CA ARG A 92 3.59 -15.78 12.12
C ARG A 92 2.50 -15.01 12.85
N PHE A 93 1.84 -14.08 12.16
CA PHE A 93 0.88 -13.15 12.76
C PHE A 93 -0.43 -13.12 11.97
N GLU A 94 -1.55 -12.96 12.67
CA GLU A 94 -2.88 -12.93 12.04
C GLU A 94 -3.14 -11.64 11.25
N SER A 95 -2.42 -10.56 11.57
CA SER A 95 -2.46 -9.29 10.86
C SER A 95 -1.14 -8.54 10.99
N VAL A 96 -0.88 -7.62 10.07
CA VAL A 96 0.36 -6.83 10.04
C VAL A 96 0.11 -5.44 9.44
N ILE A 97 0.78 -4.42 9.98
CA ILE A 97 0.92 -3.09 9.37
C ILE A 97 2.19 -3.10 8.52
N ILE A 98 2.12 -2.62 7.28
CA ILE A 98 3.18 -2.71 6.27
C ILE A 98 3.58 -1.30 5.84
N LEU A 99 4.86 -0.98 5.99
CA LEU A 99 5.46 0.29 5.60
C LEU A 99 6.67 0.05 4.70
N GLU A 100 6.78 0.83 3.62
CA GLU A 100 7.98 0.89 2.78
C GLU A 100 8.91 2.04 3.25
N ASP A 101 10.15 2.03 2.77
CA ASP A 101 11.20 3.01 3.13
C ASP A 101 10.93 4.46 2.72
N ASP A 102 9.78 4.73 2.11
CA ASP A 102 9.36 6.05 1.65
C ASP A 102 7.91 6.41 2.00
N CYS A 103 7.24 5.63 2.86
CA CYS A 103 5.87 5.89 3.31
C CYS A 103 5.86 6.42 4.75
N VAL A 104 5.87 7.74 4.94
CA VAL A 104 5.90 8.37 6.28
C VAL A 104 4.48 8.44 6.86
N PRO A 105 4.19 7.74 7.98
CA PRO A 105 2.85 7.75 8.57
C PRO A 105 2.59 8.91 9.52
N SER A 106 1.32 9.31 9.58
CA SER A 106 0.74 10.10 10.66
C SER A 106 0.87 9.34 11.99
N PRO A 107 1.04 10.00 13.15
CA PRO A 107 0.98 9.33 14.45
C PRO A 107 -0.30 8.51 14.64
N THR A 108 -1.43 8.97 14.08
CA THR A 108 -2.73 8.30 14.19
C THR A 108 -2.92 7.15 13.21
N PHE A 109 -1.99 6.89 12.29
CA PHE A 109 -2.06 5.77 11.36
C PHE A 109 -2.07 4.41 12.08
N PHE A 110 -1.23 4.27 13.11
CA PHE A 110 -1.09 3.02 13.87
C PHE A 110 -2.36 2.67 14.67
N PRO A 111 -2.92 3.56 15.52
CA PRO A 111 -4.19 3.26 16.19
C PRO A 111 -5.36 3.11 15.21
N TYR A 112 -5.34 3.83 14.07
CA TYR A 112 -6.32 3.64 12.99
C TYR A 112 -6.28 2.21 12.42
N CYS A 113 -5.10 1.70 12.08
CA CYS A 113 -4.96 0.32 11.62
C CYS A 113 -5.32 -0.70 12.71
N GLU A 114 -4.89 -0.48 13.95
CA GLU A 114 -5.16 -1.37 15.08
C GLU A 114 -6.66 -1.54 15.36
N GLU A 115 -7.40 -0.43 15.45
CA GLU A 115 -8.85 -0.46 15.68
C GLU A 115 -9.59 -1.15 14.53
N LEU A 116 -9.21 -0.88 13.28
CA LEU A 116 -9.85 -1.48 12.11
C LEU A 116 -9.47 -2.95 11.90
N LEU A 117 -8.23 -3.34 12.22
CA LEU A 117 -7.79 -4.74 12.16
C LEU A 117 -8.60 -5.60 13.14
N GLU A 118 -8.85 -5.11 14.35
CA GLU A 118 -9.71 -5.80 15.32
C GLU A 118 -11.17 -5.82 14.87
N ARG A 119 -11.71 -4.67 14.42
CA ARG A 119 -13.12 -4.55 14.01
C ARG A 119 -13.48 -5.49 12.86
N TYR A 120 -12.62 -5.61 11.85
CA TYR A 120 -12.88 -6.41 10.65
C TYR A 120 -12.12 -7.74 10.63
N LYS A 121 -11.65 -8.22 11.78
CA LYS A 121 -10.86 -9.47 11.85
C LYS A 121 -11.57 -10.69 11.27
N ASP A 122 -12.89 -10.76 11.37
CA ASP A 122 -13.72 -11.88 10.90
C ASP A 122 -14.54 -11.53 9.63
N ASP A 123 -14.34 -10.35 9.05
CA ASP A 123 -15.12 -9.90 7.89
C ASP A 123 -14.39 -10.15 6.56
N ASP A 124 -14.72 -11.27 5.92
CA ASP A 124 -14.15 -11.69 4.63
C ASP A 124 -14.46 -10.75 3.46
N ARG A 125 -15.32 -9.73 3.64
CA ARG A 125 -15.52 -8.69 2.63
C ARG A 125 -14.34 -7.74 2.54
N ILE A 126 -13.53 -7.61 3.60
CA ILE A 126 -12.44 -6.63 3.68
C ILE A 126 -11.09 -7.30 3.41
N ALA A 127 -10.37 -6.78 2.40
CA ALA A 127 -9.06 -7.26 2.00
C ALA A 127 -7.93 -6.57 2.78
N TYR A 128 -7.99 -5.24 2.93
CA TYR A 128 -6.96 -4.46 3.61
C TYR A 128 -7.45 -3.07 4.00
N ILE A 129 -6.64 -2.42 4.83
CA ILE A 129 -6.78 -1.04 5.27
C ILE A 129 -5.69 -0.23 4.61
N SER A 130 -6.06 0.77 3.81
CA SER A 130 -5.12 1.75 3.27
C SER A 130 -4.87 2.86 4.29
N GLY A 131 -3.65 3.40 4.32
CA GLY A 131 -3.32 4.65 5.00
C GLY A 131 -3.39 5.88 4.09
N LEU A 132 -3.47 5.69 2.78
CA LEU A 132 -3.46 6.81 1.83
C LEU A 132 -4.85 7.12 1.30
N ASN A 133 -5.19 8.41 1.34
CA ASN A 133 -6.30 8.95 0.59
C ASN A 133 -5.75 9.72 -0.63
N HIS A 134 -6.06 9.25 -1.84
CA HIS A 134 -5.61 9.83 -3.12
C HIS A 134 -5.95 11.31 -3.33
N PHE A 135 -6.87 11.87 -2.56
CA PHE A 135 -7.32 13.25 -2.67
C PHE A 135 -7.06 14.08 -1.41
N GLU A 136 -6.18 13.60 -0.53
CA GLU A 136 -5.88 14.16 0.79
C GLU A 136 -7.04 14.06 1.79
N THR A 137 -8.25 14.44 1.38
CA THR A 137 -9.50 14.28 2.12
C THR A 137 -10.61 13.79 1.20
N TRP A 138 -11.61 13.13 1.76
CA TRP A 138 -12.83 12.72 1.06
C TRP A 138 -14.05 12.90 1.95
N ASP A 139 -15.18 13.30 1.38
CA ASP A 139 -16.43 13.40 2.13
C ASP A 139 -17.09 12.02 2.22
N CYS A 140 -17.03 11.43 3.42
CA CYS A 140 -17.75 10.22 3.76
C CYS A 140 -18.77 10.48 4.89
N GLY A 141 -19.34 11.68 4.93
CA GLY A 141 -20.29 12.10 5.97
C GLY A 141 -19.62 12.18 7.34
N ASN A 142 -20.25 11.58 8.34
CA ASN A 142 -19.78 11.62 9.74
C ASN A 142 -18.77 10.50 10.09
N TYR A 143 -18.34 9.69 9.11
CA TYR A 143 -17.45 8.56 9.35
C TYR A 143 -15.98 8.95 9.17
N ASP A 144 -15.07 8.16 9.75
CA ASP A 144 -13.62 8.40 9.63
C ASP A 144 -12.96 7.59 8.52
N TYR A 145 -13.71 6.70 7.86
CA TYR A 145 -13.27 5.95 6.70
C TYR A 145 -14.47 5.49 5.87
N PHE A 146 -14.17 5.04 4.66
CA PHE A 146 -15.13 4.50 3.71
C PHE A 146 -14.50 3.32 2.95
N PHE A 147 -15.27 2.69 2.06
CA PHE A 147 -14.83 1.50 1.33
C PHE A 147 -14.68 1.79 -0.15
N SER A 148 -13.67 1.20 -0.77
CA SER A 148 -13.43 1.23 -2.21
C SER A 148 -13.14 -0.18 -2.73
N LYS A 149 -13.34 -0.46 -4.03
CA LYS A 149 -12.95 -1.76 -4.62
C LYS A 149 -11.43 -1.96 -4.64
N SER A 150 -10.68 -0.87 -4.57
CA SER A 150 -9.23 -0.86 -4.42
C SER A 150 -8.79 0.50 -3.90
N ALA A 151 -7.66 0.52 -3.22
CA ALA A 151 -7.06 1.68 -2.59
C ALA A 151 -5.53 1.64 -2.79
N ALA A 152 -4.85 2.64 -2.26
CA ALA A 152 -3.40 2.66 -2.29
C ALA A 152 -2.82 1.71 -1.24
N ILE A 153 -1.68 1.12 -1.57
CA ILE A 153 -0.87 0.27 -0.68
C ILE A 153 0.41 1.00 -0.23
N TRP A 154 0.35 2.32 -0.11
CA TRP A 154 1.39 3.13 0.52
C TRP A 154 1.04 3.26 2.00
N GLY A 155 1.72 2.49 2.85
CA GLY A 155 1.34 2.32 4.24
C GLY A 155 -0.04 1.71 4.38
N TRP A 156 -0.11 0.44 4.72
CA TRP A 156 -1.37 -0.30 4.74
C TRP A 156 -1.31 -1.42 5.76
N ALA A 157 -2.44 -2.05 6.03
CA ALA A 157 -2.52 -3.20 6.92
C ALA A 157 -3.44 -4.26 6.35
N THR A 158 -3.16 -5.53 6.63
CA THR A 158 -3.98 -6.64 6.16
C THR A 158 -3.95 -7.81 7.13
N TRP A 159 -4.80 -8.80 6.86
CA TRP A 159 -4.91 -10.03 7.61
C TRP A 159 -4.36 -11.21 6.83
N LYS A 160 -3.86 -12.20 7.57
CA LYS A 160 -3.48 -13.51 7.04
C LYS A 160 -4.62 -14.15 6.24
N ARG A 161 -5.86 -14.08 6.77
CA ARG A 161 -7.05 -14.64 6.11
C ARG A 161 -7.32 -14.06 4.71
N ALA A 162 -6.97 -12.79 4.48
CA ALA A 162 -7.16 -12.14 3.18
C ALA A 162 -5.98 -12.45 2.26
N TRP A 163 -4.76 -12.23 2.74
CA TRP A 163 -3.55 -12.38 1.94
C TRP A 163 -3.25 -13.84 1.57
N SER A 164 -3.05 -14.70 2.57
CA SER A 164 -2.58 -16.08 2.36
C SER A 164 -3.58 -16.96 1.60
N ARG A 165 -4.87 -16.61 1.65
CA ARG A 165 -5.93 -17.35 0.96
C ARG A 165 -6.05 -17.00 -0.52
N PHE A 166 -5.83 -15.74 -0.88
CA PHE A 166 -6.22 -15.22 -2.21
C PHE A 166 -5.07 -14.66 -3.04
N TYR A 167 -3.97 -14.22 -2.41
CA TYR A 167 -2.83 -13.68 -3.14
C TYR A 167 -2.10 -14.79 -3.92
N ASP A 168 -1.98 -14.60 -5.25
CA ASP A 168 -1.22 -15.48 -6.13
C ASP A 168 -0.27 -14.65 -6.99
N TYR A 169 1.03 -14.69 -6.64
CA TYR A 169 2.09 -13.99 -7.37
C TYR A 169 2.15 -14.39 -8.85
N SER A 170 1.80 -15.64 -9.17
CA SER A 170 1.83 -16.18 -10.54
C SER A 170 0.53 -15.94 -11.32
N VAL A 171 -0.53 -15.49 -10.65
CA VAL A 171 -1.84 -15.17 -11.25
C VAL A 171 -2.36 -16.31 -12.13
N LYS A 172 -2.36 -17.56 -11.66
CA LYS A 172 -2.75 -18.74 -12.47
C LYS A 172 -4.16 -18.60 -13.06
N GLY A 173 -5.05 -17.94 -12.32
CA GLY A 173 -6.43 -17.66 -12.73
C GLY A 173 -6.57 -16.70 -13.91
N ILE A 174 -5.49 -16.13 -14.45
CA ILE A 174 -5.56 -15.21 -15.60
C ILE A 174 -6.02 -15.90 -16.91
N ASN A 175 -5.88 -17.22 -17.00
CA ASN A 175 -6.26 -17.98 -18.21
C ASN A 175 -7.76 -18.37 -18.22
N ASP A 176 -8.51 -18.02 -17.17
CA ASP A 176 -9.95 -18.25 -17.10
C ASP A 176 -10.71 -17.05 -17.71
N GLU A 177 -11.31 -17.28 -18.88
CA GLU A 177 -12.04 -16.25 -19.64
C GLU A 177 -13.25 -15.70 -18.87
N TYR A 178 -13.96 -16.54 -18.12
CA TYR A 178 -15.11 -16.10 -17.34
C TYR A 178 -14.66 -15.24 -16.16
N ARG A 179 -13.60 -15.64 -15.46
CA ARG A 179 -12.98 -14.83 -14.40
C ARG A 179 -12.47 -13.49 -14.92
N LEU A 180 -11.86 -13.46 -16.11
CA LEU A 180 -11.44 -12.23 -16.77
C LEU A 180 -12.62 -11.32 -17.10
N LYS A 181 -13.72 -11.88 -17.62
CA LYS A 181 -14.96 -11.13 -17.87
C LYS A 181 -15.49 -10.49 -16.59
N LEU A 182 -15.55 -11.23 -15.49
CA LEU A 182 -15.99 -10.71 -14.18
C LEU A 182 -15.01 -9.65 -13.65
N TYR A 183 -13.70 -9.87 -13.78
CA TYR A 183 -12.68 -8.89 -13.41
C TYR A 183 -12.90 -7.56 -14.12
N LYS A 184 -13.13 -7.55 -15.44
CA LYS A 184 -13.40 -6.32 -16.20
C LYS A 184 -14.63 -5.59 -15.67
N GLN A 185 -15.72 -6.32 -15.39
CA GLN A 185 -16.94 -5.75 -14.82
C GLN A 185 -16.70 -5.10 -13.45
N GLN A 186 -15.89 -5.75 -12.59
CA GLN A 186 -15.59 -5.23 -11.25
C GLN A 186 -14.66 -4.02 -11.28
N VAL A 187 -13.72 -3.95 -12.24
CA VAL A 187 -12.91 -2.73 -12.46
C VAL A 187 -13.78 -1.56 -12.91
N GLY A 188 -14.80 -1.82 -13.74
CA GLY A 188 -15.79 -0.82 -14.16
C GLY A 188 -15.30 0.18 -15.20
N ASN A 189 -14.07 0.01 -15.70
CA ASN A 189 -13.48 0.81 -16.76
C ASN A 189 -12.64 -0.08 -17.69
N ASP A 190 -13.11 -0.29 -18.92
CA ASP A 190 -12.51 -1.23 -19.87
C ASP A 190 -11.05 -0.87 -20.20
N TYR A 191 -10.75 0.42 -20.39
CA TYR A 191 -9.39 0.86 -20.67
C TYR A 191 -8.41 0.52 -19.53
N VAL A 192 -8.84 0.77 -18.29
CA VAL A 192 -8.03 0.43 -17.10
C VAL A 192 -7.90 -1.08 -16.95
N ALA A 193 -9.00 -1.81 -17.15
CA ALA A 193 -9.02 -3.25 -17.05
C ALA A 193 -8.06 -3.89 -18.06
N ASP A 194 -8.05 -3.43 -19.31
CA ASP A 194 -7.18 -3.95 -20.36
C ASP A 194 -5.69 -3.69 -20.08
N ILE A 195 -5.33 -2.51 -19.57
CA ILE A 195 -3.95 -2.21 -19.12
C ILE A 195 -3.51 -3.17 -18.00
N ARG A 196 -4.40 -3.40 -17.03
CA ARG A 196 -4.11 -4.30 -15.91
C ARG A 196 -4.03 -5.75 -16.35
N ILE A 197 -4.93 -6.21 -17.22
CA ILE A 197 -4.88 -7.56 -17.79
C ILE A 197 -3.58 -7.78 -18.56
N THR A 198 -3.12 -6.80 -19.34
CA THR A 198 -1.82 -6.87 -20.02
C THR A 198 -0.67 -7.06 -19.01
N SER A 199 -0.73 -6.34 -17.89
CA SER A 199 0.26 -6.49 -16.81
C SER A 199 0.15 -7.85 -16.12
N LEU A 200 -1.06 -8.36 -15.88
CA LEU A 200 -1.28 -9.69 -15.28
C LEU A 200 -0.83 -10.84 -16.20
N ILE A 201 -1.04 -10.74 -17.51
CA ILE A 201 -0.51 -11.69 -18.50
C ILE A 201 1.02 -11.68 -18.47
N LYS A 202 1.63 -10.49 -18.41
CA LYS A 202 3.08 -10.35 -18.25
C LYS A 202 3.56 -11.01 -16.96
N ALA A 203 2.85 -10.80 -15.84
CA ALA A 203 3.17 -11.42 -14.56
C ALA A 203 3.10 -12.96 -14.62
N ASN A 204 2.06 -13.51 -15.25
CA ASN A 204 1.90 -14.95 -15.42
C ASN A 204 3.01 -15.57 -16.29
N ASN A 205 3.38 -14.90 -17.39
CA ASN A 205 4.46 -15.36 -18.27
C ASN A 205 5.83 -15.29 -17.56
N ALA A 206 6.10 -14.19 -16.84
CA ALA A 206 7.32 -14.07 -16.06
C ALA A 206 7.45 -15.18 -15.02
N ALA A 207 6.36 -15.49 -14.30
CA ALA A 207 6.33 -16.59 -13.34
C ALA A 207 6.60 -17.96 -13.99
N LYS A 208 6.07 -18.23 -15.19
CA LYS A 208 6.34 -19.46 -15.95
C LYS A 208 7.79 -19.58 -16.39
N ASN A 209 8.42 -18.46 -16.72
CA ASN A 209 9.79 -18.41 -17.21
C ASN A 209 10.85 -18.26 -16.10
N GLY A 210 10.43 -18.10 -14.83
CA GLY A 210 11.34 -17.83 -13.71
C GLY A 210 11.93 -16.42 -13.73
N GLU A 211 11.27 -15.46 -14.38
CA GLU A 211 11.70 -14.06 -14.48
C GLU A 211 11.27 -13.25 -13.26
N LYS A 212 12.10 -12.27 -12.87
CA LYS A 212 11.76 -11.34 -11.78
C LYS A 212 10.85 -10.22 -12.26
N LEU A 213 9.71 -10.04 -11.59
CA LEU A 213 8.85 -8.87 -11.81
C LEU A 213 9.30 -7.69 -10.95
N SER A 214 9.07 -6.49 -11.46
CA SER A 214 9.31 -5.23 -10.75
C SER A 214 8.11 -4.76 -9.91
N TYR A 215 7.05 -5.57 -9.82
CA TYR A 215 5.80 -5.26 -9.13
C TYR A 215 5.12 -6.55 -8.63
N TRP A 216 4.27 -6.39 -7.61
CA TRP A 216 3.55 -7.46 -6.92
C TRP A 216 2.08 -7.12 -6.66
N ASP A 217 1.75 -5.83 -6.70
CA ASP A 217 0.51 -5.20 -6.29
C ASP A 217 -0.62 -5.37 -7.31
N THR A 218 -0.28 -5.40 -8.59
CA THR A 218 -1.25 -5.68 -9.66
C THR A 218 -1.87 -7.07 -9.48
N GLN A 219 -1.08 -8.05 -9.04
CA GLN A 219 -1.51 -9.40 -8.72
C GLN A 219 -2.45 -9.42 -7.51
N TRP A 220 -2.18 -8.58 -6.49
CA TRP A 220 -3.08 -8.42 -5.35
C TRP A 220 -4.43 -7.83 -5.77
N GLY A 221 -4.40 -6.79 -6.61
CA GLY A 221 -5.61 -6.23 -7.21
C GLY A 221 -6.44 -7.28 -7.95
N PHE A 222 -5.82 -8.21 -8.69
CA PHE A 222 -6.56 -9.30 -9.33
C PHE A 222 -7.31 -10.18 -8.32
N ALA A 223 -6.70 -10.49 -7.17
CA ALA A 223 -7.37 -11.20 -6.10
C ALA A 223 -8.55 -10.38 -5.54
N GLU A 224 -8.34 -9.11 -5.20
CA GLU A 224 -9.38 -8.18 -4.69
C GLU A 224 -10.62 -8.16 -5.59
N TYR A 225 -10.44 -7.87 -6.88
CA TYR A 225 -11.53 -7.74 -7.85
C TYR A 225 -12.27 -9.05 -8.05
N THR A 226 -11.55 -10.18 -8.13
CA THR A 226 -12.17 -11.47 -8.43
C THR A 226 -12.85 -12.13 -7.23
N GLN A 227 -12.50 -11.70 -6.02
CA GLN A 227 -13.17 -12.13 -4.77
C GLN A 227 -14.23 -11.13 -4.30
N ASN A 228 -14.44 -10.01 -5.01
CA ASN A 228 -15.35 -8.94 -4.61
C ASN A 228 -15.03 -8.36 -3.22
N MET A 229 -13.74 -8.34 -2.85
CA MET A 229 -13.29 -7.75 -1.59
C MET A 229 -13.18 -6.22 -1.71
N LEU A 230 -13.20 -5.55 -0.57
CA LEU A 230 -13.11 -4.10 -0.43
C LEU A 230 -11.86 -3.70 0.34
N ALA A 231 -11.35 -2.52 0.00
CA ALA A 231 -10.33 -1.83 0.75
C ALA A 231 -10.96 -0.73 1.61
N ILE A 232 -10.48 -0.57 2.84
CA ILE A 232 -10.82 0.57 3.67
C ILE A 232 -9.91 1.75 3.31
N VAL A 233 -10.48 2.94 3.15
CA VAL A 233 -9.77 4.19 2.82
C VAL A 233 -10.06 5.23 3.89
N PRO A 234 -9.05 5.93 4.43
CA PRO A 234 -9.28 6.90 5.49
C PRO A 234 -9.93 8.15 4.93
N ARG A 235 -10.81 8.79 5.71
CA ARG A 235 -11.42 10.09 5.37
C ARG A 235 -10.36 11.15 5.09
N VAL A 236 -9.28 11.14 5.86
CA VAL A 236 -8.15 12.05 5.74
C VAL A 236 -6.85 11.27 5.62
N ASN A 237 -5.93 11.76 4.80
CA ASN A 237 -4.69 11.07 4.46
C ASN A 237 -3.82 10.79 5.70
N GLN A 238 -3.39 9.53 5.87
CA GLN A 238 -2.52 9.09 6.97
C GLN A 238 -1.08 8.82 6.53
N ILE A 239 -0.77 8.86 5.22
CA ILE A 239 0.55 8.52 4.68
C ILE A 239 1.05 9.62 3.73
N CYS A 240 2.24 10.14 4.00
CA CYS A 240 2.99 10.98 3.08
C CYS A 240 4.05 10.13 2.38
N ASN A 241 3.90 9.89 1.07
CA ASN A 241 4.95 9.22 0.30
C ASN A 241 6.00 10.23 -0.16
N ILE A 242 7.25 9.98 0.24
CA ILE A 242 8.42 10.82 -0.02
C ILE A 242 9.40 10.20 -1.03
N GLY A 243 8.98 9.12 -1.71
CA GLY A 243 9.83 8.25 -2.54
C GLY A 243 10.18 8.79 -3.92
N ALA A 244 9.85 10.05 -4.19
CA ALA A 244 10.09 10.69 -5.49
C ALA A 244 11.48 11.36 -5.51
N GLY A 245 12.33 10.98 -6.47
CA GLY A 245 13.71 11.46 -6.55
C GLY A 245 14.60 10.52 -7.35
N VAL A 246 15.87 10.89 -7.51
CA VAL A 246 16.86 10.21 -8.37
C VAL A 246 16.98 8.70 -8.06
N ASP A 247 16.82 8.33 -6.79
CA ASP A 247 17.00 6.96 -6.31
C ASP A 247 15.72 6.10 -6.31
N SER A 248 14.61 6.64 -6.83
CA SER A 248 13.34 5.90 -6.90
C SER A 248 13.37 4.81 -7.97
N THR A 249 12.86 3.60 -7.72
CA THR A 249 12.76 2.58 -8.78
C THR A 249 11.72 2.97 -9.83
N HIS A 250 10.65 3.64 -9.40
CA HIS A 250 9.49 3.94 -10.23
C HIS A 250 9.25 5.44 -10.47
N ALA A 251 9.97 6.35 -9.81
CA ALA A 251 9.73 7.80 -9.89
C ALA A 251 11.03 8.66 -9.98
N GLN A 252 12.02 8.21 -10.78
CA GLN A 252 13.34 8.86 -10.92
C GLN A 252 13.31 10.33 -11.38
N ASN A 253 12.26 10.73 -12.12
CA ASN A 253 12.16 12.06 -12.73
C ASN A 253 10.76 12.67 -12.57
N VAL A 254 10.46 13.26 -11.41
CA VAL A 254 9.19 13.97 -11.13
C VAL A 254 8.89 15.10 -12.13
N LYS A 255 9.91 15.57 -12.86
CA LYS A 255 9.81 16.61 -13.90
C LYS A 255 9.37 16.09 -15.29
N THR A 256 9.28 14.78 -15.51
CA THR A 256 8.83 14.22 -16.81
C THR A 256 7.32 13.96 -16.83
N THR A 257 6.69 14.18 -17.98
CA THR A 257 5.23 14.15 -18.21
C THR A 257 4.53 12.85 -17.80
N LYS A 258 5.27 11.73 -17.68
CA LYS A 258 4.75 10.42 -17.24
C LYS A 258 4.31 10.41 -15.76
N TYR A 259 4.87 11.28 -14.91
CA TYR A 259 4.62 11.30 -13.45
C TYR A 259 3.68 12.40 -12.96
N ILE A 260 3.21 13.28 -13.86
CA ILE A 260 2.20 14.31 -13.52
C ILE A 260 0.96 13.67 -12.86
N LYS A 261 0.62 12.43 -13.21
CA LYS A 261 -0.52 11.69 -12.65
C LYS A 261 -0.40 11.41 -11.15
N TYR A 262 0.83 11.20 -10.65
CA TYR A 262 1.11 10.89 -9.24
C TYR A 262 1.65 12.07 -8.45
N LYS A 263 2.05 13.17 -9.12
CA LYS A 263 2.59 14.36 -8.46
C LYS A 263 1.65 14.94 -7.40
N ASN A 264 0.33 14.81 -7.61
CA ASN A 264 -0.66 15.30 -6.66
C ASN A 264 -0.85 14.36 -5.46
N MET A 265 -0.30 13.14 -5.48
CA MET A 265 -0.43 12.14 -4.41
C MET A 265 0.89 11.98 -3.62
N LEU A 266 2.02 12.29 -4.24
CA LEU A 266 3.31 12.37 -3.56
C LEU A 266 3.35 13.62 -2.69
N PHE A 267 3.99 13.51 -1.53
CA PHE A 267 4.16 14.63 -0.59
C PHE A 267 2.84 15.26 -0.09
N MET A 268 1.71 14.57 -0.20
CA MET A 268 0.46 15.03 0.42
C MET A 268 0.63 15.08 1.94
N PRO A 269 0.14 16.14 2.61
CA PRO A 269 0.19 16.21 4.06
C PRO A 269 -0.64 15.10 4.68
N THR A 270 -0.29 14.75 5.91
CA THR A 270 -1.07 13.84 6.75
C THR A 270 -1.90 14.63 7.74
N HIS A 271 -3.02 14.05 8.15
CA HIS A 271 -3.93 14.62 9.14
C HIS A 271 -4.16 13.62 10.26
N GLU A 272 -4.48 14.11 11.46
CA GLU A 272 -4.70 13.25 12.62
C GLU A 272 -6.19 12.91 12.80
N PHE A 273 -6.46 11.72 13.35
CA PHE A 273 -7.79 11.29 13.79
C PHE A 273 -7.99 11.48 15.29
N ASP A 274 -9.23 11.76 15.67
CA ASP A 274 -9.70 11.55 17.04
C ASP A 274 -10.16 10.10 17.20
N PHE A 275 -9.96 9.52 18.39
CA PHE A 275 -10.35 8.15 18.72
C PHE A 275 -11.39 8.12 19.86
N PRO A 276 -12.30 7.12 19.88
CA PRO A 276 -12.45 6.03 18.91
C PRO A 276 -12.98 6.50 17.55
N LEU A 277 -12.72 5.74 16.48
CA LEU A 277 -13.15 6.10 15.13
C LEU A 277 -14.67 6.06 15.00
N LYS A 278 -15.21 6.94 14.15
CA LYS A 278 -16.62 6.90 13.74
C LYS A 278 -16.81 5.88 12.62
N HIS A 279 -17.34 4.71 12.97
CA HIS A 279 -17.53 3.61 12.04
C HIS A 279 -18.87 3.67 11.28
N PRO A 280 -18.89 3.39 9.96
CA PRO A 280 -20.10 2.96 9.28
C PRO A 280 -20.58 1.58 9.79
N ASP A 281 -21.90 1.40 9.76
CA ASP A 281 -22.61 0.14 10.03
C ASP A 281 -22.80 -0.71 8.75
N PHE A 282 -22.30 -0.22 7.62
CA PHE A 282 -22.32 -0.86 6.31
C PHE A 282 -20.91 -0.95 5.70
N CYS A 283 -20.76 -1.80 4.68
CA CYS A 283 -19.55 -1.92 3.87
C CYS A 283 -19.82 -1.66 2.38
N ALA A 284 -20.72 -0.73 2.06
CA ALA A 284 -20.98 -0.34 0.68
C ALA A 284 -19.76 0.40 0.10
N CYS A 285 -19.42 0.07 -1.15
CA CYS A 285 -18.35 0.74 -1.87
C CYS A 285 -18.77 2.16 -2.29
N ASP A 286 -17.92 3.14 -2.00
CA ASP A 286 -18.00 4.48 -2.57
C ASP A 286 -17.52 4.43 -4.04
N MET A 287 -18.48 4.32 -4.95
CA MET A 287 -18.18 4.23 -6.38
C MET A 287 -17.72 5.58 -6.95
N ASP A 288 -18.04 6.71 -6.32
CA ASP A 288 -17.60 8.02 -6.79
C ASP A 288 -16.10 8.20 -6.54
N TYR A 289 -15.63 7.85 -5.34
CA TYR A 289 -14.19 7.81 -5.03
C TYR A 289 -13.45 6.86 -5.97
N HIS A 290 -13.91 5.61 -6.05
CA HIS A 290 -13.30 4.55 -6.84
C HIS A 290 -13.11 4.97 -8.32
N ASN A 291 -14.19 5.50 -8.92
CA ASN A 291 -14.15 5.95 -10.31
C ASN A 291 -13.24 7.17 -10.49
N LEU A 292 -13.19 8.08 -9.51
CA LEU A 292 -12.34 9.27 -9.59
C LEU A 292 -10.85 8.91 -9.51
N VAL A 293 -10.46 7.99 -8.62
CA VAL A 293 -9.08 7.49 -8.53
C VAL A 293 -8.63 6.99 -9.90
N TYR A 294 -9.46 6.17 -10.57
CA TYR A 294 -9.10 5.68 -11.90
C TYR A 294 -8.96 6.74 -12.96
N ARG A 295 -9.84 7.73 -12.98
CA ARG A 295 -9.74 8.84 -13.94
C ARG A 295 -8.43 9.60 -13.76
N CYS A 296 -7.98 9.78 -12.52
CA CYS A 296 -6.74 10.49 -12.20
C CYS A 296 -5.48 9.66 -12.48
N VAL A 297 -5.49 8.38 -12.09
CA VAL A 297 -4.30 7.51 -12.12
C VAL A 297 -4.07 6.87 -13.50
N SER A 298 -5.11 6.43 -14.21
CA SER A 298 -4.97 5.82 -15.54
C SER A 298 -4.78 6.84 -16.66
N GLY A 299 -5.31 8.05 -16.46
CA GLY A 299 -4.95 9.29 -17.13
C GLY A 299 -5.58 9.55 -18.50
N ASN A 300 -6.29 10.67 -18.54
CA ASN A 300 -6.23 11.62 -19.65
C ASN A 300 -6.11 13.01 -19.00
N ALA A 301 -4.89 13.56 -18.92
CA ALA A 301 -4.58 14.77 -18.14
C ALA A 301 -5.39 16.01 -18.58
N ILE A 302 -5.94 15.99 -19.80
CA ILE A 302 -6.73 17.07 -20.39
C ILE A 302 -8.12 17.22 -19.73
N LYS A 303 -8.66 16.19 -19.06
CA LYS A 303 -9.99 16.28 -18.42
C LYS A 303 -9.99 16.65 -16.93
N CYS A 304 -8.84 16.60 -16.24
CA CYS A 304 -8.79 16.95 -14.80
C CYS A 304 -8.87 18.46 -14.53
N THR A 305 -8.45 19.30 -15.47
CA THR A 305 -8.45 20.76 -15.28
C THR A 305 -9.85 21.38 -15.40
N LEU A 306 -10.77 20.74 -16.13
CA LEU A 306 -12.08 21.33 -16.46
C LEU A 306 -13.15 21.18 -15.36
N ARG A 307 -12.93 20.36 -14.32
CA ARG A 307 -13.90 20.17 -13.22
C ARG A 307 -13.54 20.83 -11.89
N LYS A 308 -12.28 21.23 -11.66
CA LYS A 308 -11.96 22.13 -10.52
C LYS A 308 -12.80 23.41 -10.57
N ILE A 309 -13.11 23.87 -11.78
CA ILE A 309 -13.99 25.03 -12.02
C ILE A 309 -15.47 24.71 -11.73
N LYS A 310 -15.97 23.50 -12.03
CA LYS A 310 -17.39 23.14 -11.80
C LYS A 310 -17.73 22.79 -10.34
N HIS A 311 -16.77 22.31 -9.55
CA HIS A 311 -17.01 22.05 -8.13
C HIS A 311 -16.89 23.33 -7.26
N TRP A 312 -16.11 24.31 -7.72
CA TRP A 312 -16.04 25.65 -7.09
C TRP A 312 -17.18 26.59 -7.50
N LEU A 313 -17.68 26.49 -8.75
CA LEU A 313 -18.80 27.30 -9.23
C LEU A 313 -20.19 26.69 -8.98
N GLY A 314 -20.25 25.56 -8.26
CA GLY A 314 -21.48 24.84 -7.94
C GLY A 314 -21.88 24.94 -6.46
N ARG A 315 -21.41 25.97 -5.75
CA ARG A 315 -21.96 26.42 -4.47
C ARG A 315 -22.77 27.68 -4.68
#